data_AF-A0A559LIF0-F1
#
_entry.id   AF-A0A559LIF0-F1
#
_cell.length_a   1.000
_cell.length_b   1.000
_cell.length_c   1.000
_cell.angle_alpha   90.00
_cell.angle_beta   90.00
_cell.angle_gamma   90.00
#
_symmetry.space_group_name_H-M   'P 1'
#
loop_
_entity.id
_entity.type
_entity.pdbx_description
1 polymer ?
#
loop_
_entity_poly.entity_id
_entity_poly.type
_entity_poly.pdbx_seq_one_letter_code
_entity_poly.pdbx_strand_id
1 'polypeptide(L)'
;MAANNQNNQQFEIDCFVRHRVNRREKTVQILVKWADSSAPTWEPEAVLQETADRTLYDYWSDRGGRGRATRLREHHVFRILAKGWNRGQWRFHCQWVGYSTSGDDTTWEPESKVMRIAPAAVAEWDASQAAANQASANQNAPAANP
;
A
#
# COMPACT_ATOMS: atom_id res chain seq x y z
N MET A 1 -26.36 -8.39 22.04
CA MET A 1 -24.91 -8.15 22.16
C MET A 1 -24.20 -9.44 21.80
N ALA A 2 -23.49 -9.49 20.67
CA ALA A 2 -22.41 -10.44 20.42
C ALA A 2 -21.52 -9.80 19.35
N ALA A 3 -20.32 -9.39 19.78
CA ALA A 3 -19.35 -8.70 18.96
C ALA A 3 -18.80 -9.63 17.87
N ASN A 4 -18.78 -9.15 16.63
CA ASN A 4 -18.01 -9.74 15.53
C ASN A 4 -16.52 -9.61 15.86
N ASN A 5 -15.95 -10.67 16.42
CA ASN A 5 -14.50 -10.78 16.55
C ASN A 5 -13.97 -11.29 15.21
N GLN A 6 -13.70 -10.37 14.27
CA GLN A 6 -12.95 -10.71 13.07
C GLN A 6 -11.53 -11.03 13.52
N ASN A 7 -11.18 -12.32 13.45
CA ASN A 7 -9.87 -12.86 13.75
C ASN A 7 -8.81 -12.14 12.92
N ASN A 8 -8.17 -11.14 13.52
CA ASN A 8 -6.93 -10.55 13.05
C ASN A 8 -5.79 -11.56 13.34
N GLN A 9 -5.82 -12.71 12.68
CA GLN A 9 -4.71 -13.66 12.72
C GLN A 9 -3.57 -13.05 11.92
N GLN A 10 -2.71 -12.33 12.64
CA GLN A 10 -1.42 -11.89 12.13
C GLN A 10 -0.54 -13.14 11.98
N PHE A 11 -0.52 -13.73 10.79
CA PHE A 11 0.34 -14.88 10.50
C PHE A 11 1.79 -14.41 10.38
N GLU A 12 2.67 -14.97 11.21
CA GLU A 12 4.10 -14.66 11.18
C GLU A 12 4.75 -15.33 9.96
N ILE A 13 5.40 -14.51 9.12
CA ILE A 13 6.10 -14.96 7.93
C ILE A 13 7.50 -15.43 8.33
N ASP A 14 7.87 -16.65 7.92
CA ASP A 14 9.26 -17.14 8.05
C ASP A 14 10.12 -16.49 6.96
N CYS A 15 9.77 -16.69 5.68
CA CYS A 15 10.48 -16.05 4.57
C CYS A 15 9.70 -16.02 3.25
N PHE A 16 10.17 -15.20 2.32
CA PHE A 16 9.70 -15.17 0.93
C PHE A 16 10.57 -16.05 0.04
N VAL A 17 9.97 -17.09 -0.54
CA VAL A 17 10.68 -18.15 -1.25
C VAL A 17 11.00 -17.74 -2.70
N ARG A 18 9.97 -17.33 -3.45
CA ARG A 18 10.07 -16.95 -4.88
C ARG A 18 8.87 -16.09 -5.28
N HIS A 19 8.94 -15.46 -6.45
CA HIS A 19 7.84 -14.67 -7.01
C HIS A 19 7.41 -15.17 -8.38
N ARG A 20 6.18 -14.82 -8.78
CA ARG A 20 5.66 -14.98 -10.13
C ARG A 20 5.04 -13.67 -10.59
N VAL A 21 5.19 -13.38 -11.89
CA VAL A 21 4.74 -12.13 -12.49
C VAL A 21 3.58 -12.41 -13.43
N ASN A 22 2.43 -11.78 -13.20
CA ASN A 22 1.37 -11.71 -14.20
C ASN A 22 1.66 -10.54 -15.13
N ARG A 23 2.15 -10.82 -16.34
CA ARG A 23 2.53 -9.78 -17.32
C ARG A 23 1.35 -9.08 -17.97
N ARG A 24 0.16 -9.69 -17.96
CA ARG A 24 -1.06 -9.09 -18.49
C ARG A 24 -1.57 -8.02 -17.52
N GLU A 25 -1.67 -8.39 -16.25
CA GLU A 25 -2.18 -7.52 -15.19
C GLU A 25 -1.11 -6.64 -14.57
N LYS A 26 0.18 -6.86 -14.86
CA LYS A 26 1.33 -6.16 -14.24
C LYS A 26 1.39 -6.34 -12.71
N THR A 27 0.91 -7.48 -12.21
CA THR A 27 0.89 -7.83 -10.80
C THR A 27 1.94 -8.90 -10.47
N VAL A 28 2.29 -8.98 -9.19
CA VAL A 28 3.24 -9.97 -8.65
C VAL A 28 2.59 -10.70 -7.49
N GLN A 29 2.84 -11.99 -7.43
CA GLN A 29 2.58 -12.79 -6.23
C GLN A 29 3.88 -13.39 -5.74
N ILE A 30 3.99 -13.54 -4.41
CA ILE A 30 5.16 -14.09 -3.74
C ILE A 30 4.73 -15.34 -2.98
N LEU A 31 5.52 -16.40 -3.12
CA LEU A 31 5.33 -17.63 -2.36
C LEU A 31 5.88 -17.42 -0.95
N VAL A 32 4.99 -17.41 0.02
CA VAL A 32 5.29 -17.17 1.43
C VAL A 32 5.45 -18.49 2.14
N LYS A 33 6.56 -18.65 2.88
CA LYS A 33 6.72 -19.69 3.87
C LYS A 33 6.33 -19.12 5.23
N TRP A 34 5.44 -19.79 5.93
CA TRP A 34 4.88 -19.37 7.21
C TRP A 34 5.68 -19.96 8.38
N ALA A 35 5.79 -19.21 9.48
CA ALA A 35 6.53 -19.63 10.67
C ALA A 35 5.85 -20.79 11.42
N ASP A 36 4.54 -20.92 11.30
CA ASP A 36 3.74 -22.00 11.88
C ASP A 36 3.87 -23.35 11.14
N SER A 37 4.78 -23.44 10.16
CA SER A 37 5.00 -24.62 9.32
C SER A 37 3.78 -25.03 8.47
N SER A 38 2.81 -24.14 8.29
CA SER A 38 1.72 -24.35 7.34
C SER A 38 2.24 -24.38 5.89
N ALA A 39 1.42 -24.92 5.00
CA ALA A 39 1.78 -25.06 3.59
C ALA A 39 2.02 -23.68 2.96
N PRO A 40 3.12 -23.48 2.20
CA PRO A 40 3.39 -22.20 1.55
C PRO A 40 2.27 -21.77 0.59
N THR A 41 1.89 -20.50 0.64
CA THR A 41 0.82 -19.92 -0.21
C THR A 41 1.32 -18.78 -1.08
N TRP A 42 0.63 -18.53 -2.19
CA TRP A 42 0.94 -17.43 -3.10
C TRP A 42 0.15 -16.18 -2.72
N GLU A 43 0.81 -15.24 -2.06
CA GLU A 43 0.18 -14.00 -1.61
C GLU A 43 0.41 -12.85 -2.60
N PRO A 44 -0.57 -11.95 -2.80
CA PRO A 44 -0.39 -10.75 -3.61
C PRO A 44 0.66 -9.81 -3.01
N GLU A 45 1.49 -9.22 -3.87
CA GLU A 45 2.52 -8.24 -3.47
C GLU A 45 1.94 -7.08 -2.64
N ALA A 46 0.75 -6.57 -3.00
CA ALA A 46 0.09 -5.49 -2.25
C ALA A 46 -0.33 -5.92 -0.83
N VAL A 47 -0.79 -7.16 -0.65
CA VAL A 47 -1.17 -7.67 0.68
C VAL A 47 0.07 -7.79 1.57
N LEU A 48 1.17 -8.28 1.01
CA LEU A 48 2.45 -8.38 1.73
C LEU A 48 3.05 -7.02 2.04
N GLN A 49 2.81 -6.02 1.20
CA GLN A 49 3.24 -4.65 1.47
C GLN A 49 2.44 -4.02 2.63
N GLU A 50 1.18 -4.39 2.82
CA GLU A 50 0.38 -3.91 3.96
C GLU A 50 0.81 -4.57 5.27
N THR A 51 1.13 -5.87 5.24
CA THR A 51 1.33 -6.67 6.46
C THR A 51 2.78 -6.94 6.82
N ALA A 52 3.70 -6.83 5.86
CA ALA A 52 5.10 -7.22 5.98
C ALA A 52 6.02 -6.40 5.06
N ASP A 53 5.82 -5.08 5.07
CA ASP A 53 6.50 -4.12 4.19
C ASP A 53 8.02 -4.25 4.20
N ARG A 54 8.64 -4.31 5.38
CA ARG A 54 10.07 -4.44 5.55
C ARG A 54 10.62 -5.71 4.89
N THR A 55 10.00 -6.85 5.16
CA THR A 55 10.39 -8.14 4.57
C THR A 55 10.24 -8.12 3.06
N LEU A 56 9.23 -7.44 2.52
CA LEU A 56 9.03 -7.25 1.09
C LEU A 56 10.13 -6.41 0.44
N TYR A 57 10.47 -5.27 1.05
CA TYR A 57 11.50 -4.40 0.50
C TYR A 57 12.89 -5.05 0.56
N ASP A 58 13.20 -5.77 1.64
CA ASP A 58 14.44 -6.55 1.76
C ASP A 58 14.51 -7.65 0.67
N TYR A 59 13.41 -8.39 0.47
CA TYR A 59 13.30 -9.39 -0.58
C TYR A 59 13.59 -8.85 -1.99
N TRP A 60 13.09 -7.65 -2.30
CA TRP A 60 13.36 -6.99 -3.57
C TRP A 60 14.79 -6.44 -3.64
N SER A 61 15.29 -5.84 -2.57
CA SER A 61 16.65 -5.32 -2.47
C SER A 61 17.69 -6.40 -2.80
N ASP A 62 17.55 -7.59 -2.21
CA ASP A 62 18.43 -8.76 -2.45
C ASP A 62 18.45 -9.22 -3.92
N ARG A 63 17.43 -8.84 -4.71
CA ARG A 63 17.30 -9.17 -6.14
C ARG A 63 17.69 -8.01 -7.07
N GLY A 64 18.26 -6.95 -6.50
CA GLY A 64 18.64 -5.72 -7.20
C GLY A 64 17.44 -4.83 -7.50
N GLY A 65 16.41 -4.87 -6.65
CA GLY A 65 15.19 -4.07 -6.74
C GLY A 65 14.05 -4.75 -7.50
N ARG A 66 12.81 -4.31 -7.19
CA ARG A 66 11.57 -4.84 -7.78
C ARG A 66 11.56 -4.74 -9.31
N GLY A 67 11.97 -3.60 -9.86
CA GLY A 67 12.00 -3.37 -11.30
C GLY A 67 12.91 -4.36 -12.04
N ARG A 68 14.11 -4.62 -11.50
CA ARG A 68 15.07 -5.57 -12.08
C ARG A 68 14.57 -7.02 -11.99
N ALA A 69 14.02 -7.39 -10.84
CA ALA A 69 13.52 -8.74 -10.59
C ALA A 69 12.30 -9.09 -11.47
N THR A 70 11.37 -8.15 -11.65
CA THR A 70 10.09 -8.40 -12.34
C THR A 70 10.11 -8.04 -13.82
N ARG A 71 10.99 -7.11 -14.22
CA ARG A 71 11.02 -6.45 -15.55
C ARG A 71 9.70 -5.76 -15.93
N LEU A 72 8.87 -5.41 -14.95
CA LEU A 72 7.67 -4.59 -15.16
C LEU A 72 8.07 -3.12 -15.26
N ARG A 73 7.46 -2.41 -16.22
CA ARG A 73 7.63 -0.94 -16.41
C ARG A 73 6.44 -0.12 -15.89
N GLU A 74 5.33 -0.80 -15.64
CA GLU A 74 4.09 -0.21 -15.16
C GLU A 74 3.84 -0.69 -13.72
N HIS A 75 3.23 0.18 -12.94
CA HIS A 75 3.04 0.02 -11.50
C HIS A 75 1.59 0.35 -11.14
N HIS A 76 1.09 -0.31 -10.09
CA HIS A 76 -0.20 0.02 -9.50
C HIS A 76 0.01 0.97 -8.33
N VAL A 77 -0.87 1.95 -8.18
CA VAL A 77 -0.90 2.80 -6.99
C VAL A 77 -1.22 1.90 -5.80
N PHE A 78 -0.37 1.94 -4.78
CA PHE A 78 -0.62 1.28 -3.50
C PHE A 78 -1.43 2.19 -2.60
N ARG A 79 -0.93 3.41 -2.35
CA ARG A 79 -1.65 4.45 -1.60
C ARG A 79 -1.31 5.84 -2.10
N ILE A 80 -2.17 6.79 -1.77
CA ILE A 80 -1.88 8.21 -1.88
C ILE A 80 -1.30 8.68 -0.54
N LEU A 81 -0.20 9.43 -0.61
CA LEU A 81 0.53 9.96 0.54
C LEU A 81 0.22 11.43 0.79
N ALA A 82 -0.06 12.20 -0.26
CA ALA A 82 -0.37 13.62 -0.19
C ALA A 82 -1.13 14.10 -1.43
N LYS A 83 -1.80 15.24 -1.33
CA LYS A 83 -2.35 16.02 -2.45
C LYS A 83 -1.75 17.42 -2.43
N GLY A 84 -1.39 17.95 -3.60
CA GLY A 84 -0.74 19.24 -3.70
C GLY A 84 -0.92 19.90 -5.06
N TRP A 85 -0.85 21.23 -5.08
CA TRP A 85 -0.85 22.01 -6.31
C TRP A 85 0.57 22.12 -6.85
N ASN A 86 0.82 21.65 -8.07
CA ASN A 86 2.14 21.72 -8.69
C ASN A 86 2.03 21.73 -10.22
N ARG A 87 2.87 22.54 -10.89
CA ARG A 87 2.90 22.69 -12.36
C ARG A 87 1.50 23.02 -12.95
N GLY A 88 0.77 23.92 -12.30
CA GLY A 88 -0.52 24.43 -12.77
C GLY A 88 -1.69 23.44 -12.70
N GLN A 89 -1.56 22.35 -11.94
CA GLN A 89 -2.64 21.39 -11.74
C GLN A 89 -2.53 20.70 -10.36
N TRP A 90 -3.64 20.12 -9.90
CA TRP A 90 -3.64 19.24 -8.74
C TRP A 90 -2.95 17.91 -9.05
N ARG A 91 -2.16 17.44 -8.08
CA ARG A 91 -1.43 16.18 -8.16
C ARG A 91 -1.56 15.39 -6.86
N PHE A 92 -1.47 14.09 -6.99
CA PHE A 92 -1.34 13.15 -5.87
C PHE A 92 0.09 12.64 -5.79
N HIS A 93 0.62 12.57 -4.57
CA HIS A 93 1.87 11.88 -4.28
C HIS A 93 1.55 10.41 -4.06
N CYS A 94 1.95 9.56 -5.00
CA CYS A 94 1.61 8.14 -5.01
C CYS A 94 2.78 7.29 -4.53
N GLN A 95 2.48 6.35 -3.62
CA GLN A 95 3.29 5.17 -3.40
C GLN A 95 2.85 4.06 -4.36
N TRP A 96 3.81 3.28 -4.84
CA TRP A 96 3.60 2.22 -5.80
C TRP A 96 3.69 0.83 -5.15
N VAL A 97 2.92 -0.13 -5.67
CA VAL A 97 2.98 -1.53 -5.19
C VAL A 97 4.39 -2.09 -5.38
N GLY A 98 4.95 -2.62 -4.30
CA GLY A 98 6.31 -3.16 -4.23
C GLY A 98 7.43 -2.14 -4.01
N TYR A 99 7.09 -0.88 -3.76
CA TYR A 99 8.06 0.20 -3.51
C TYR A 99 7.77 0.93 -2.20
N SER A 100 8.83 1.41 -1.56
CA SER A 100 8.74 2.07 -0.26
C SER A 100 8.12 3.47 -0.37
N THR A 101 7.95 4.14 0.77
CA THR A 101 7.57 5.56 0.81
C THR A 101 8.77 6.50 0.64
N SER A 102 9.96 5.97 0.33
CA SER A 102 11.14 6.79 0.09
C SER A 102 10.98 7.67 -1.16
N GLY A 103 11.70 8.80 -1.19
CA GLY A 103 11.51 9.83 -2.23
C GLY A 103 11.72 9.33 -3.66
N ASP A 104 12.65 8.42 -3.89
CA ASP A 104 12.93 7.86 -5.22
C ASP A 104 11.92 6.77 -5.64
N ASP A 105 11.16 6.24 -4.69
CA ASP A 105 10.17 5.16 -4.84
C ASP A 105 8.72 5.68 -4.98
N THR A 106 8.54 6.99 -4.95
CA THR A 106 7.23 7.66 -4.99
C THR A 106 7.21 8.73 -6.09
N THR A 107 6.03 9.07 -6.61
CA THR A 107 5.93 10.10 -7.67
C THR A 107 4.70 10.98 -7.52
N TRP A 108 4.79 12.21 -8.00
CA TRP A 108 3.67 13.15 -8.09
C TRP A 108 2.92 13.02 -9.42
N GLU A 109 1.78 12.35 -9.39
CA GLU A 109 0.96 12.06 -10.56
C GLU A 109 -0.20 13.06 -10.72
N PRO A 110 -0.59 13.43 -11.95
CA PRO A 110 -1.79 14.24 -12.18
C PRO A 110 -3.02 13.63 -11.52
N GLU A 111 -3.83 14.45 -10.86
CA GLU A 111 -5.06 14.00 -10.21
C GLU A 111 -5.96 13.20 -11.18
N SER A 112 -6.17 13.72 -12.39
CA SER A 112 -6.97 13.06 -13.43
C SER A 112 -6.43 11.70 -13.86
N LYS A 113 -5.10 11.51 -13.85
CA LYS A 113 -4.48 10.21 -14.14
C LYS A 113 -4.82 9.21 -13.04
N VAL A 114 -4.63 9.59 -11.77
CA VAL A 114 -4.83 8.70 -10.62
C VAL A 114 -6.31 8.35 -10.45
N MET A 115 -7.22 9.32 -10.59
CA MET A 115 -8.67 9.06 -10.58
C MET A 115 -9.10 8.03 -11.62
N ARG A 116 -8.44 8.02 -12.79
CA ARG A 116 -8.73 7.06 -13.86
C ARG A 116 -8.16 5.67 -13.59
N ILE A 117 -6.94 5.55 -13.06
CA ILE A 117 -6.24 4.25 -12.94
C ILE A 117 -6.38 3.61 -11.56
N ALA A 118 -6.69 4.39 -10.53
CA ALA A 118 -6.76 3.94 -9.15
C ALA A 118 -7.88 4.67 -8.37
N PRO A 119 -9.14 4.61 -8.83
CA PRO A 119 -10.26 5.28 -8.17
C PRO A 119 -10.45 4.81 -6.72
N ALA A 120 -10.14 3.55 -6.42
CA ALA A 120 -10.21 3.01 -5.05
C ALA A 120 -9.22 3.72 -4.11
N ALA A 121 -7.96 3.91 -4.54
CA ALA A 121 -6.96 4.62 -3.74
C ALA A 121 -7.33 6.09 -3.51
N VAL A 122 -8.03 6.73 -4.45
CA VAL A 122 -8.58 8.08 -4.27
C VAL A 122 -9.68 8.09 -3.23
N ALA A 123 -10.62 7.13 -3.29
CA ALA A 123 -11.70 7.02 -2.31
C ALA A 123 -11.17 6.78 -0.89
N GLU A 124 -10.15 5.92 -0.73
CA GLU A 124 -9.48 5.67 0.54
C GLU A 124 -8.77 6.93 1.06
N TRP A 125 -8.09 7.66 0.18
CA TRP A 125 -7.48 8.94 0.54
C TRP A 125 -8.52 9.94 1.04
N ASP A 126 -9.59 10.16 0.28
CA ASP A 126 -10.64 11.12 0.65
C ASP A 126 -11.31 10.74 1.98
N ALA A 127 -11.56 9.45 2.21
CA ALA A 127 -12.06 8.95 3.49
C ALA A 127 -11.08 9.22 4.64
N SER A 128 -9.77 9.03 4.43
CA SER A 128 -8.75 9.33 5.43
C SER A 128 -8.67 10.82 5.78
N GLN A 129 -8.83 11.70 4.78
CA GLN A 129 -8.84 13.15 4.98
C GLN A 129 -10.10 13.59 5.75
N ALA A 130 -11.26 13.02 5.42
CA ALA A 130 -12.51 13.28 6.15
C ALA A 130 -12.38 12.87 7.64
N ALA A 131 -11.84 11.69 7.92
CA ALA A 131 -11.61 11.21 9.28
C ALA A 131 -10.61 12.11 10.05
N ALA A 132 -9.50 12.51 9.42
CA ALA A 132 -8.52 13.40 10.03
C ALA A 132 -9.11 14.79 10.36
N ASN A 133 -9.94 15.34 9.47
CA ASN A 133 -10.64 16.61 9.69
C ASN A 133 -11.65 16.51 10.84
N GLN A 134 -12.41 15.41 10.93
CA GLN A 134 -13.33 15.17 12.04
C GLN A 134 -12.60 15.04 13.38
N ALA A 135 -11.47 14.30 13.41
CA ALA A 135 -10.65 14.16 14.60
C ALA A 135 -10.11 15.53 15.08
N SER A 136 -9.65 16.36 14.15
CA SER A 136 -9.14 17.71 14.45
C SER A 136 -10.23 18.65 14.98
N ALA A 137 -11.45 18.56 14.44
CA ALA A 137 -12.59 19.34 14.93
C ALA A 137 -13.00 18.95 16.36
N ASN A 138 -13.02 17.65 16.66
CA ASN A 138 -13.39 17.14 17.99
C ASN A 138 -12.37 17.52 19.08
N GLN A 139 -11.07 17.61 18.74
CA GLN A 139 -10.03 18.04 19.69
C GLN A 139 -10.10 19.53 20.03
N ASN A 140 -10.67 20.35 19.15
CA ASN A 140 -10.79 21.80 19.33
C ASN A 140 -12.14 22.25 19.91
N ALA A 141 -13.04 21.32 20.26
CA ALA A 141 -14.30 21.65 20.91
C ALA A 141 -14.05 22.07 22.38
N PRO A 142 -14.56 23.22 22.85
CA PRO A 142 -14.37 23.63 24.24
C PRO A 142 -15.03 22.62 25.17
N ALA A 143 -14.29 22.22 26.22
CA ALA A 143 -14.82 21.36 27.28
C ALA A 143 -16.06 22.04 27.88
N ALA A 144 -17.24 21.44 27.69
CA ALA A 144 -18.45 21.88 28.35
C ALA A 144 -18.24 21.72 29.85
N ASN A 145 -18.10 22.84 30.56
CA ASN A 145 -17.97 22.87 32.01
C ASN A 145 -19.33 22.46 32.63
N PRO A 146 -19.34 21.63 33.69
CA PRO A 146 -20.55 21.07 34.30
C PRO A 146 -21.43 22.13 34.99
#